data_AF-J2YAC3-F1
#
_entry.id   AF-J2YAC3-F1
#
_cell.length_a   1.000
_cell.length_b   1.000
_cell.length_c   1.000
_cell.angle_alpha   90.00
_cell.angle_beta   90.00
_cell.angle_gamma   90.00
#
_symmetry.space_group_name_H-M   'P 1'
#
loop_
_entity.id
_entity.type
_entity.pdbx_description
1 polymer ?
#
loop_
_entity_poly.entity_id
_entity_poly.type
_entity_poly.pdbx_seq_one_letter_code
_entity_poly.pdbx_strand_id
1 'polypeptide(L)'
;MRVISDGMIRAVPKSDCVDFRLPGAGVMVTFRDGYANRNGESLGMPAVDKHSSSTVMTELLVPAGQPIAFHYIGAQCYNMFSFVPKAGMDYQLDAVGRFKCGVTLQQLHVGTAERPSSSLKDSKLCRATDNL
;
A
#
# COMPACT_ATOMS: atom_id res chain seq x y z
N MET A 1 -7.53 -3.55 -4.70
CA MET A 1 -6.13 -3.08 -4.60
C MET A 1 -5.28 -4.22 -4.06
N ARG A 2 -4.17 -4.53 -4.74
CA ARG A 2 -3.15 -5.47 -4.29
C ARG A 2 -1.99 -4.70 -3.67
N VAL A 3 -1.50 -5.17 -2.53
CA VAL A 3 -0.33 -4.61 -1.83
C VAL A 3 0.70 -5.71 -1.66
N ILE A 4 1.93 -5.46 -2.10
CA ILE A 4 3.08 -6.37 -1.98
C ILE A 4 4.20 -5.62 -1.28
N SER A 5 4.76 -6.21 -0.23
CA SER A 5 5.84 -5.56 0.53
C SER A 5 6.79 -6.56 1.20
N ASP A 6 8.06 -6.16 1.35
CA ASP A 6 9.07 -6.82 2.21
C ASP A 6 9.04 -6.27 3.66
N GLY A 7 8.12 -5.36 3.96
CA GLY A 7 7.95 -4.73 5.26
C GLY A 7 6.49 -4.69 5.72
N MET A 8 6.14 -3.65 6.47
CA MET A 8 4.79 -3.35 6.90
C MET A 8 4.22 -2.19 6.09
N ILE A 9 2.99 -2.35 5.60
CA ILE A 9 2.20 -1.25 5.03
C ILE A 9 0.99 -1.03 5.91
N ARG A 10 0.87 0.19 6.40
CA ARG A 10 -0.35 0.68 7.05
C ARG A 10 -1.02 1.68 6.14
N ALA A 11 -2.34 1.74 6.18
CA ALA A 11 -3.10 2.71 5.41
C ALA A 11 -4.14 3.43 6.25
N VAL A 12 -4.47 4.64 5.80
CA VAL A 12 -5.46 5.52 6.39
C VAL A 12 -6.42 5.93 5.27
N PRO A 13 -7.59 5.29 5.17
CA PRO A 13 -8.56 5.62 4.14
C PRO A 13 -9.15 7.02 4.38
N LYS A 14 -9.56 7.68 3.29
CA LYS A 14 -10.20 9.01 3.32
C LYS A 14 -9.33 10.13 3.89
N SER A 15 -8.01 9.97 3.80
CA SER A 15 -7.02 10.94 4.29
C SER A 15 -5.84 11.02 3.34
N ASP A 16 -5.26 12.20 3.18
CA ASP A 16 -4.02 12.44 2.45
C ASP A 16 -2.78 12.49 3.36
N CYS A 17 -2.99 12.46 4.68
CA CYS A 17 -1.99 12.37 5.74
C CYS A 17 -2.18 11.11 6.62
N VAL A 18 -1.11 10.69 7.30
CA VAL A 18 -1.13 9.50 8.16
C VAL A 18 -1.59 9.87 9.57
N ASP A 19 -2.75 9.34 9.98
CA ASP A 19 -3.26 9.32 11.36
C ASP A 19 -3.95 7.98 11.63
N PHE A 20 -3.34 7.15 12.50
CA PHE A 20 -3.85 5.81 12.80
C PHE A 20 -5.05 5.79 13.75
N ARG A 21 -5.51 6.95 14.25
CA ARG A 21 -6.73 7.07 15.05
C ARG A 21 -7.99 7.19 14.17
N LEU A 22 -7.81 7.49 12.88
CA LEU A 22 -8.94 7.65 11.97
C LEU A 22 -9.65 6.31 11.73
N PRO A 23 -10.99 6.30 11.61
CA PRO A 23 -11.73 5.08 11.35
C PRO A 23 -11.27 4.36 10.08
N GLY A 24 -11.04 3.05 10.19
CA GLY A 24 -10.55 2.22 9.09
C GLY A 24 -9.04 2.30 8.85
N ALA A 25 -8.31 3.09 9.64
CA ALA A 25 -6.86 3.04 9.63
C ALA A 25 -6.36 1.71 10.21
N GLY A 26 -5.34 1.12 9.60
CA GLY A 26 -4.88 -0.20 10.02
C GLY A 26 -3.70 -0.73 9.23
N VAL A 27 -3.25 -1.93 9.62
CA VAL A 27 -2.23 -2.69 8.89
C VAL A 27 -2.90 -3.39 7.70
N MET A 28 -2.38 -3.15 6.50
CA MET A 28 -2.81 -3.89 5.30
C MET A 28 -2.04 -5.19 5.20
N VAL A 29 -0.71 -5.07 5.21
CA VAL A 29 0.22 -6.20 5.05
C VAL A 29 1.39 -6.03 6.00
N THR A 30 1.96 -7.14 6.46
CA THR A 30 3.18 -7.10 7.26
C THR A 30 4.02 -8.36 7.09
N PHE A 31 5.31 -8.18 6.81
CA PHE A 31 6.25 -9.30 6.70
C PHE A 31 6.65 -9.88 8.06
N ARG A 32 6.43 -9.14 9.16
CA ARG A 32 6.83 -9.57 10.52
C ARG A 32 5.66 -10.21 11.26
N ASP A 33 5.93 -11.31 11.96
CA ASP A 33 4.96 -11.94 12.85
C ASP A 33 4.60 -11.06 14.06
N GLY A 34 3.40 -11.24 14.61
CA GLY A 34 2.92 -10.56 15.82
C GLY A 34 2.02 -9.33 15.60
N TYR A 35 1.70 -8.99 14.36
CA TYR A 35 0.74 -7.93 14.03
C TYR A 35 -0.53 -8.52 13.41
N ALA A 36 -1.69 -7.99 13.80
CA ALA A 36 -2.94 -8.26 13.10
C ALA A 36 -2.81 -7.79 11.65
N ASN A 37 -2.88 -8.72 10.71
CA ASN A 37 -2.70 -8.47 9.28
C ASN A 37 -3.70 -9.27 8.45
N ARG A 38 -3.85 -8.88 7.19
CA ARG A 38 -4.72 -9.54 6.21
C ARG A 38 -3.90 -10.21 5.11
N ASN A 39 -2.70 -10.70 5.47
CA ASN A 39 -1.80 -11.34 4.52
C ASN A 39 -2.51 -12.53 3.87
N GLY A 40 -2.35 -12.69 2.56
CA GLY A 40 -2.95 -13.78 1.79
C GLY A 40 -4.43 -13.61 1.44
N GLU A 41 -5.09 -12.51 1.84
CA GLU A 41 -6.43 -12.22 1.31
C GLU A 41 -6.36 -12.01 -0.21
N SER A 42 -7.31 -12.62 -0.92
CA SER A 42 -7.44 -12.49 -2.37
C SER A 42 -8.87 -12.13 -2.76
N LEU A 43 -8.98 -11.22 -3.71
CA LEU A 43 -10.21 -10.81 -4.39
C LEU A 43 -10.26 -11.37 -5.82
N GLY A 44 -9.36 -12.28 -6.18
CA GLY A 44 -9.28 -12.87 -7.52
C GLY A 44 -8.69 -11.93 -8.57
N MET A 45 -7.87 -10.96 -8.17
CA MET A 45 -7.20 -10.07 -9.12
C MET A 45 -6.25 -10.86 -10.03
N PRO A 46 -6.03 -10.47 -11.30
CA PRO A 46 -5.15 -11.19 -12.23
C PRO A 46 -3.76 -11.45 -11.65
N ALA A 47 -3.20 -12.64 -11.85
CA ALA A 47 -1.90 -13.00 -11.30
C ALA A 47 -0.80 -12.04 -11.78
N VAL A 48 0.10 -11.70 -10.88
CA VAL A 48 1.30 -10.91 -11.20
C VAL A 48 2.46 -11.86 -11.52
N ASP A 49 3.47 -11.32 -12.20
CA ASP A 49 4.79 -11.95 -12.30
C ASP A 49 5.35 -12.30 -10.90
N LYS A 50 6.21 -13.32 -10.85
CA LYS A 50 6.77 -13.86 -9.60
C LYS A 50 7.27 -12.74 -8.67
N HIS A 51 6.63 -12.59 -7.51
CA HIS A 51 7.17 -11.80 -6.41
C HIS A 51 8.18 -12.62 -5.60
N SER A 52 9.13 -11.93 -4.96
CA SER A 52 10.16 -12.57 -4.14
C SER A 52 9.52 -13.34 -2.98
N SER A 53 10.08 -14.49 -2.60
CA SER A 53 9.70 -15.22 -1.39
C SER A 53 9.92 -14.40 -0.10
N SER A 54 10.66 -13.30 -0.18
CA SER A 54 10.87 -12.32 0.89
C SER A 54 9.83 -11.19 0.90
N THR A 55 8.66 -11.39 0.32
CA THR A 55 7.56 -10.42 0.32
C THR A 55 6.26 -11.07 0.73
N VAL A 56 5.37 -10.29 1.31
CA VAL A 56 3.99 -10.65 1.63
C VAL A 56 3.04 -9.86 0.75
N MET A 57 1.88 -10.47 0.46
CA MET A 57 0.86 -9.89 -0.39
C MET A 57 -0.51 -9.92 0.30
N THR A 58 -1.35 -8.94 0.00
CA THR A 58 -2.78 -8.93 0.30
C THR A 58 -3.55 -8.22 -0.80
N GLU A 59 -4.81 -8.61 -1.02
CA GLU A 59 -5.75 -7.92 -1.88
C GLU A 59 -6.96 -7.47 -1.05
N LEU A 60 -7.30 -6.19 -1.16
CA LEU A 60 -8.37 -5.59 -0.39
C LEU A 60 -9.10 -4.48 -1.14
N LEU A 61 -10.33 -4.22 -0.72
CA LEU A 61 -11.17 -3.16 -1.24
C LEU A 61 -10.77 -1.82 -0.61
N VAL A 62 -10.67 -0.80 -1.46
CA VAL A 62 -10.31 0.57 -1.04
C VAL A 62 -11.36 1.57 -1.54
N PRO A 63 -11.69 2.62 -0.77
CA PRO A 63 -12.67 3.61 -1.18
C PRO A 63 -12.14 4.43 -2.36
N ALA A 64 -12.92 4.51 -3.43
CA ALA A 64 -12.61 5.32 -4.60
C ALA A 64 -12.95 6.81 -4.39
N GLY A 65 -12.26 7.69 -5.11
CA GLY A 65 -12.54 9.14 -5.16
C GLY A 65 -12.11 9.94 -3.92
N GLN A 66 -11.56 9.27 -2.90
CA GLN A 66 -11.01 9.90 -1.70
C GLN A 66 -9.54 9.51 -1.53
N PRO A 67 -8.69 10.38 -0.98
CA PRO A 67 -7.29 10.06 -0.79
C PRO A 67 -7.12 8.91 0.21
N ILE A 68 -6.08 8.12 0.00
CA ILE A 68 -5.63 7.11 0.95
C ILE A 68 -4.16 7.37 1.20
N ALA A 69 -3.81 7.56 2.47
CA ALA A 69 -2.43 7.71 2.91
C ALA A 69 -1.88 6.36 3.35
N PHE A 70 -0.61 6.13 3.05
CA PHE A 70 0.11 4.91 3.34
C PHE A 70 1.36 5.24 4.14
N HIS A 71 1.71 4.33 5.04
CA HIS A 71 2.96 4.35 5.77
C HIS A 71 3.65 3.01 5.57
N TYR A 72 4.77 3.06 4.84
CA TYR A 72 5.64 1.92 4.61
C TYR A 72 6.79 1.92 5.61
N ILE A 73 6.94 0.80 6.31
CA ILE A 73 8.00 0.54 7.27
C ILE A 73 8.72 -0.75 6.84
N GLY A 74 9.85 -0.59 6.17
CA GLY A 74 10.71 -1.68 5.70
C GLY A 74 12.06 -1.72 6.42
N ALA A 75 12.97 -2.55 5.94
CA ALA A 75 14.35 -2.56 6.43
C ALA A 75 15.03 -1.24 6.06
N GLN A 76 15.22 -0.35 7.05
CA GLN A 76 15.78 1.00 6.91
C GLN A 76 14.97 1.96 6.01
N CYS A 77 13.70 1.65 5.74
CA CYS A 77 12.85 2.45 4.87
C CYS A 77 11.60 2.92 5.62
N TYR A 78 11.37 4.23 5.57
CA TYR A 78 10.22 4.89 6.18
C TYR A 78 9.65 5.89 5.18
N ASN A 79 8.62 5.48 4.44
CA ASN A 79 7.99 6.32 3.43
C ASN A 79 6.53 6.55 3.78
N MET A 80 6.09 7.79 3.59
CA MET A 80 4.69 8.17 3.67
C MET A 80 4.27 8.70 2.30
N PHE A 81 3.24 8.12 1.73
CA PHE A 81 2.74 8.52 0.42
C PHE A 81 1.23 8.40 0.37
N SER A 82 0.59 9.12 -0.54
CA SER A 82 -0.85 9.05 -0.74
C SER A 82 -1.20 9.07 -2.22
N PHE A 83 -2.38 8.56 -2.55
CA PHE A 83 -2.97 8.71 -3.86
C PHE A 83 -4.49 8.65 -3.77
N VAL A 84 -5.17 9.02 -4.87
CA VAL A 84 -6.63 8.96 -4.98
C VAL A 84 -6.99 7.84 -5.97
N PRO A 85 -7.48 6.68 -5.51
CA PRO A 85 -7.93 5.61 -6.39
C PRO A 85 -9.19 6.02 -7.17
N LYS A 86 -9.26 5.59 -8.43
CA LYS A 86 -10.44 5.76 -9.28
C LYS A 86 -11.40 4.58 -9.10
N ALA A 87 -12.69 4.85 -9.23
CA ALA A 87 -13.72 3.82 -9.14
C ALA A 87 -13.60 2.83 -10.31
N GLY A 88 -13.79 1.54 -10.02
CA GLY A 88 -13.73 0.47 -11.02
C GLY A 88 -12.33 0.11 -11.51
N MET A 89 -11.28 0.71 -10.93
CA MET A 89 -9.89 0.41 -11.29
C MET A 89 -9.21 -0.46 -10.24
N ASP A 90 -8.41 -1.39 -10.74
CA ASP A 90 -7.51 -2.19 -9.95
C ASP A 90 -6.13 -1.54 -9.86
N TYR A 91 -5.50 -1.68 -8.70
CA TYR A 91 -4.20 -1.08 -8.41
C TYR A 91 -3.29 -2.11 -7.75
N GLN A 92 -2.01 -2.06 -8.08
CA GLN A 92 -0.93 -2.79 -7.42
C GLN A 92 0.05 -1.81 -6.80
N LEU A 93 0.27 -1.94 -5.51
CA LEU A 93 1.28 -1.21 -4.76
C LEU A 93 2.43 -2.17 -4.41
N ASP A 94 3.60 -1.92 -4.99
CA ASP A 94 4.83 -2.61 -4.65
C ASP A 94 5.69 -1.70 -3.78
N ALA A 95 5.87 -2.07 -2.52
CA ALA A 95 6.73 -1.38 -1.57
C ALA A 95 7.83 -2.34 -1.13
N VAL A 96 8.90 -2.39 -1.94
CA VAL A 96 9.99 -3.35 -1.81
C VAL A 96 11.31 -2.64 -2.00
N GLY A 97 12.27 -2.89 -1.12
CA GLY A 97 13.65 -2.49 -1.37
C GLY A 97 14.42 -2.14 -0.11
N ARG A 98 15.38 -3.01 0.25
CA ARG A 98 16.32 -2.84 1.37
C ARG A 98 17.16 -1.56 1.32
N PHE A 99 17.43 -0.99 0.14
CA PHE A 99 18.38 0.14 -0.01
C PHE A 99 17.85 1.33 -0.82
N LYS A 100 16.82 1.14 -1.64
CA LYS A 100 16.24 2.21 -2.47
C LYS A 100 14.92 2.74 -1.94
N CYS A 101 14.34 2.08 -0.93
CA CYS A 101 13.02 2.40 -0.39
C CYS A 101 11.98 2.63 -1.50
N GLY A 102 12.01 1.75 -2.51
CA GLY A 102 11.20 1.90 -3.71
C GLY A 102 9.73 1.64 -3.39
N VAL A 103 8.89 2.59 -3.76
CA VAL A 103 7.44 2.43 -3.74
C VAL A 103 6.93 2.75 -5.14
N THR A 104 6.27 1.78 -5.76
CA THR A 104 5.64 1.97 -7.06
C THR A 104 4.17 1.61 -6.98
N LEU A 105 3.34 2.44 -7.59
CA LEU A 105 1.92 2.19 -7.75
C LEU A 105 1.63 2.01 -9.24
N GLN A 106 1.00 0.91 -9.59
CA GLN A 106 0.61 0.59 -10.95
C GLN A 106 -0.90 0.41 -11.01
N GLN A 107 -1.52 0.90 -12.08
CA GLN A 107 -2.91 0.57 -12.38
C GLN A 107 -2.94 -0.73 -13.17
N LEU A 108 -3.73 -1.70 -12.71
CA LEU A 108 -3.94 -2.95 -13.40
C LEU A 108 -5.15 -2.81 -14.33
N HIS A 109 -4.97 -3.15 -15.59
CA HIS A 109 -6.07 -3.26 -16.55
C HIS A 109 -6.34 -4.73 -16.85
N VAL A 110 -7.62 -5.11 -16.79
CA VAL A 110 -8.04 -6.47 -17.12
C VAL A 110 -7.82 -6.70 -18.62
N GLY A 111 -6.98 -7.68 -18.97
CA GLY A 111 -6.76 -8.10 -20.36
C GLY A 111 -5.61 -7.40 -21.09
N THR A 112 -4.87 -6.49 -20.47
CA THR A 112 -3.66 -5.89 -21.05
C THR A 112 -2.44 -6.06 -20.17
N ALA A 113 -1.29 -6.30 -20.79
CA ALA A 113 0.01 -6.39 -20.09
C ALA A 113 0.57 -5.00 -19.69
N GLU A 114 -0.04 -3.92 -20.15
CA GLU A 114 0.37 -2.56 -19.82
C GLU A 114 -0.01 -2.21 -18.38
N ARG A 115 0.99 -1.93 -17.56
CA ARG A 115 0.85 -1.50 -16.16
C ARG A 115 1.30 -0.04 -16.03
N PRO A 116 0.48 0.95 -16.41
CA PRO A 116 0.87 2.35 -16.30
C PRO A 116 1.12 2.72 -14.84
N SER A 117 2.26 3.40 -14.61
CA SER A 117 2.59 3.96 -13.31
C SER A 117 1.54 5.01 -12.92
N SER A 118 1.04 4.91 -11.70
CA SER A 118 0.14 5.89 -11.11
C SER A 118 0.95 6.84 -10.23
N SER A 119 0.58 8.13 -10.25
CA SER A 119 1.28 9.13 -9.45
C SER A 119 1.02 8.94 -7.96
N LEU A 120 2.11 8.69 -7.23
CA LEU A 120 2.15 8.80 -5.78
C LEU A 120 2.50 10.24 -5.40
N LYS A 121 1.85 10.75 -4.35
CA LYS A 121 2.21 12.01 -3.72
C LYS A 121 2.89 11.73 -2.40
N ASP A 122 3.87 12.54 -2.03
CA ASP A 122 4.43 12.48 -0.68
C ASP A 122 3.33 12.82 0.34
N SER A 123 3.32 12.05 1.43
CA SER A 123 2.41 12.26 2.55
C SER A 123 3.21 12.60 3.81
N LYS A 124 2.49 13.01 4.85
CA LYS A 124 3.03 13.43 6.14
C LYS A 124 2.14 12.90 7.26
N LEU A 125 2.63 12.95 8.49
CA LEU A 125 1.76 12.77 9.65
C LEU A 125 0.75 13.92 9.72
N CYS A 126 -0.51 13.62 10.01
CA CYS A 126 -1.51 14.66 10.22
C CYS A 126 -1.18 15.52 11.44
N ARG A 127 -0.52 14.94 12.46
CA ARG A 127 0.03 15.66 13.61
C ARG A 127 1.51 15.34 13.75
N ALA A 128 2.36 16.37 13.78
CA ALA A 128 3.80 16.21 13.95
C ALA A 128 4.17 15.52 15.28
N THR A 129 3.31 15.62 16.29
CA THR A 129 3.49 14.98 17.61
C THR A 129 3.31 13.47 17.59
N ASP A 130 2.75 12.90 16.52
CA ASP A 130 2.58 11.43 16.42
C ASP A 130 3.92 10.72 16.06
N ASN A 131 5.03 11.47 15.95
CA ASN A 131 6.40 11.00 15.72
C ASN A 131 7.28 11.01 17.01
N LEU A 132 6.71 11.38 18.16
CA LEU A 132 7.39 11.50 19.46
C LEU A 132 7.19 10.26 20.33
#